data_AF-A0A533B995-F1
#
_entry.id   AF-A0A533B995-F1
#
_cell.length_a   1.000
_cell.length_b   1.000
_cell.length_c   1.000
_cell.angle_alpha   90.00
_cell.angle_beta   90.00
_cell.angle_gamma   90.00
#
_symmetry.space_group_name_H-M   'P 1'
#
loop_
_entity.id
_entity.type
_entity.pdbx_description
1 polymer ?
#
loop_
_entity_poly.entity_id
_entity_poly.type
_entity_poly.pdbx_seq_one_letter_code
_entity_poly.pdbx_strand_id
1 'polypeptide(L)'
;MGNGVALEHVCGGVCACSTCHVIVKQGLESCNEGTDDEFDQLEEAPITTLQSRLGCQCVPNGTTDIVVEIPAVNKNLVREGH
;
A
#
# COMPACT_ATOMS: atom_id res chain seq x y z
N MET A 1 6.05 12.67 5.86
CA MET A 1 6.09 11.87 4.62
C MET A 1 5.68 12.82 3.50
N GLY A 2 6.68 13.35 2.79
CA GLY A 2 6.58 14.60 2.05
C GLY A 2 7.07 14.46 0.62
N ASN A 3 6.11 14.28 -0.30
CA ASN A 3 6.27 14.49 -1.75
C ASN A 3 4.94 14.98 -2.39
N GLY A 4 3.98 15.50 -1.59
CA GLY A 4 2.69 15.99 -2.11
C GLY A 4 1.70 14.90 -2.54
N VAL A 5 2.01 13.62 -2.30
CA VAL A 5 1.13 12.49 -2.59
C VAL A 5 0.23 12.21 -1.39
N ALA A 6 -1.08 12.36 -1.56
CA ALA A 6 -2.06 12.07 -0.53
C ALA A 6 -2.29 10.55 -0.44
N LEU A 7 -1.57 9.89 0.47
CA LEU A 7 -1.79 8.50 0.83
C LEU A 7 -2.35 8.42 2.25
N GLU A 8 -3.54 7.82 2.40
CA GLU A 8 -4.22 7.74 3.68
C GLU A 8 -3.64 6.64 4.57
N HIS A 9 -3.35 6.97 5.82
CA HIS A 9 -2.81 6.03 6.81
C HIS A 9 -3.66 6.10 8.08
N VAL A 10 -4.88 5.55 8.03
CA VAL A 10 -5.80 5.65 9.17
C VAL A 10 -5.23 5.01 10.44
N CYS A 11 -4.46 3.92 10.30
CA CYS A 11 -3.78 3.30 11.43
C CYS A 11 -2.48 4.02 11.86
N GLY A 12 -2.06 5.08 11.18
CA GLY A 12 -0.77 5.74 11.43
C GLY A 12 0.45 4.95 10.95
N GLY A 13 0.27 3.93 10.12
CA GLY A 13 1.37 3.15 9.52
C GLY A 13 1.80 1.90 10.31
N VAL A 14 0.97 1.41 11.23
CA VAL A 14 1.28 0.24 12.09
C VAL A 14 0.74 -1.09 11.53
N CYS A 15 0.52 -1.21 10.22
CA CYS A 15 0.00 -2.42 9.58
C CYS A 15 -1.37 -2.90 10.12
N ALA A 16 -2.24 -1.98 10.54
CA ALA A 16 -3.58 -2.31 11.06
C ALA A 16 -4.72 -1.80 10.15
N CYS A 17 -4.41 -1.44 8.91
CA CYS A 17 -5.40 -1.09 7.88
C CYS A 17 -4.80 -1.19 6.47
N SER A 18 -5.66 -1.23 5.45
CA SER A 18 -5.26 -1.19 4.03
C SER A 18 -5.56 0.14 3.33
N THR A 19 -5.71 1.25 4.05
CA THR A 19 -5.95 2.57 3.44
C THR A 19 -4.74 3.11 2.68
N CYS A 20 -3.54 2.66 3.05
CA CYS A 20 -2.28 3.02 2.41
C CYS A 20 -1.87 2.04 1.30
N HIS A 21 -2.81 1.21 0.84
CA HIS A 21 -2.58 0.25 -0.21
C HIS A 21 -2.08 0.94 -1.49
N VAL A 22 -1.01 0.39 -2.05
CA VAL A 22 -0.39 0.79 -3.31
C VAL A 22 -0.09 -0.44 -4.15
N ILE A 23 -0.04 -0.27 -5.47
CA ILE A 23 0.33 -1.32 -6.42
C ILE A 23 1.70 -0.99 -6.98
N VAL A 24 2.69 -1.84 -6.74
CA VAL A 24 4.05 -1.62 -7.24
C VAL A 24 4.12 -2.05 -8.70
N LYS A 25 4.31 -1.09 -9.61
CA LYS A 25 4.43 -1.35 -11.06
C LYS A 25 5.86 -1.73 -11.44
N GLN A 26 6.86 -1.15 -10.79
CA GLN A 26 8.29 -1.39 -11.06
C GLN A 26 9.11 -1.29 -9.78
N GLY A 27 10.18 -2.06 -9.67
CA GLY A 27 11.12 -2.00 -8.54
C GLY A 27 10.68 -2.78 -7.29
N LEU A 28 9.69 -3.67 -7.39
CA LEU A 28 9.23 -4.49 -6.25
C LEU A 28 10.35 -5.32 -5.62
N GLU A 29 11.31 -5.79 -6.43
CA GLU A 29 12.50 -6.53 -5.98
C GLU A 29 13.44 -5.72 -5.08
N SER A 30 13.34 -4.39 -5.12
CA SER A 30 14.10 -3.48 -4.25
C SER A 30 13.42 -3.28 -2.89
N CYS A 31 12.14 -3.63 -2.78
CA CYS A 31 11.40 -3.58 -1.51
C CYS A 31 11.69 -4.82 -0.65
N ASN A 32 11.52 -4.66 0.66
CA ASN A 32 11.43 -5.78 1.58
C ASN A 32 10.28 -6.72 1.21
N GLU A 33 10.38 -8.00 1.57
CA GLU A 33 9.29 -8.96 1.43
C GLU A 33 8.06 -8.53 2.25
N GLY A 34 6.87 -8.88 1.77
CA GLY A 34 5.63 -8.66 2.51
C GLY A 34 5.51 -9.64 3.67
N THR A 35 4.94 -9.18 4.78
CA THR A 35 4.64 -10.04 5.94
C THR A 35 3.24 -10.63 5.83
N ASP A 36 2.97 -11.74 6.50
CA ASP A 36 1.62 -12.32 6.58
C ASP A 36 0.59 -11.30 7.08
N ASP A 37 0.90 -10.52 8.12
CA ASP A 37 0.03 -9.44 8.62
C ASP A 37 -0.27 -8.38 7.54
N GLU A 38 0.70 -8.07 6.68
CA GLU A 38 0.50 -7.14 5.56
C GLU A 38 -0.50 -7.71 4.56
N PHE A 39 -0.34 -9.00 4.21
CA PHE A 39 -1.21 -9.67 3.26
C PHE A 39 -2.63 -9.84 3.78
N ASP A 40 -2.80 -10.18 5.07
CA ASP A 40 -4.11 -10.27 5.73
C ASP A 40 -4.89 -8.94 5.64
N GLN A 41 -4.21 -7.82 5.86
CA GLN A 41 -4.83 -6.49 5.69
C GLN A 41 -5.13 -6.16 4.22
N LEU A 42 -4.28 -6.61 3.29
CA LEU A 42 -4.48 -6.41 1.87
C LEU A 42 -5.69 -7.19 1.34
N GLU A 43 -6.00 -8.38 1.88
CA GLU A 43 -7.20 -9.14 1.48
C GLU A 43 -8.50 -8.34 1.63
N GLU A 44 -8.53 -7.40 2.58
CA GLU A 44 -9.65 -6.51 2.83
C GLU A 44 -9.71 -5.30 1.89
N ALA A 45 -8.74 -5.14 0.99
CA ALA A 45 -8.70 -4.05 0.02
C ALA A 45 -9.58 -4.38 -1.21
N PRO A 46 -10.27 -3.37 -1.79
CA PRO A 46 -11.22 -3.61 -2.88
C PRO A 46 -10.59 -4.08 -4.19
N ILE A 47 -9.31 -3.77 -4.42
CA ILE A 47 -8.58 -4.16 -5.63
C ILE A 47 -7.21 -4.66 -5.19
N THR A 48 -7.00 -5.97 -5.19
CA THR A 48 -5.70 -6.57 -4.86
C THR A 48 -5.07 -7.20 -6.09
N THR A 49 -3.74 -7.16 -6.13
CA THR A 49 -2.91 -7.75 -7.18
C THR A 49 -1.70 -8.41 -6.53
N LEU A 50 -1.00 -9.28 -7.26
CA LEU A 50 0.23 -9.92 -6.77
C LEU A 50 1.34 -8.91 -6.42
N GLN A 51 1.24 -7.68 -6.93
CA GLN A 51 2.19 -6.60 -6.68
C GLN A 51 1.63 -5.56 -5.69
N SER A 52 0.52 -5.86 -5.02
CA SER A 52 -0.07 -4.99 -4.01
C SER A 52 0.74 -5.03 -2.73
N ARG A 53 1.00 -3.85 -2.17
CA ARG A 53 1.74 -3.65 -0.92
C ARG A 53 1.09 -2.55 -0.09
N LEU A 54 1.32 -2.54 1.21
CA LEU A 54 0.99 -1.41 2.08
C LEU A 54 2.12 -0.39 2.00
N GLY A 55 1.81 0.85 1.60
CA GLY A 55 2.81 1.91 1.46
C GLY A 55 3.59 2.21 2.75
N CYS A 56 3.02 1.90 3.92
CA CYS A 56 3.72 2.03 5.20
C CYS A 56 4.72 0.89 5.49
N GLN A 57 4.56 -0.28 4.88
CA GLN A 57 5.41 -1.47 5.07
C GLN A 57 6.36 -1.71 3.90
N CYS A 58 6.07 -1.13 2.73
CA CYS A 58 6.84 -1.26 1.51
C CYS A 58 8.03 -0.29 1.50
N VAL A 59 9.17 -0.73 2.02
CA VAL A 59 10.40 0.06 2.17
C VAL A 59 11.42 -0.34 1.12
N PRO A 60 11.70 0.51 0.10
CA PRO A 60 12.82 0.31 -0.81
C PRO A 60 14.17 0.29 -0.10
N ASN A 61 15.08 -0.55 -0.59
CA ASN A 61 16.50 -0.53 -0.19
C ASN A 61 17.30 0.62 -0.85
N GLY A 62 16.70 1.36 -1.79
CA GLY A 62 17.28 2.52 -2.46
C GLY A 62 18.26 2.21 -3.60
N THR A 63 18.34 0.96 -4.06
CA THR A 63 19.22 0.58 -5.18
C THR A 63 18.66 0.93 -6.55
N THR A 64 17.33 1.07 -6.67
CA THR A 64 16.64 1.42 -7.91
C THR A 64 15.42 2.30 -7.62
N ASP A 65 15.02 3.08 -8.61
CA ASP A 65 13.74 3.77 -8.59
C ASP A 65 12.56 2.78 -8.53
N ILE A 66 11.51 3.19 -7.82
CA ILE A 66 10.28 2.41 -7.67
C ILE A 66 9.12 3.21 -8.23
N VAL A 67 8.27 2.55 -9.01
CA VAL A 67 7.03 3.13 -9.52
C VAL A 67 5.86 2.45 -8.83
N VAL A 68 5.08 3.24 -8.10
CA VAL A 68 3.87 2.80 -7.42
C VAL A 68 2.64 3.50 -8.00
N GLU A 69 1.54 2.77 -8.08
CA GLU A 69 0.22 3.27 -8.45
C GLU A 69 -0.68 3.26 -7.22
N ILE A 70 -1.38 4.36 -6.97
CA ILE A 70 -2.39 4.45 -5.93
C ILE A 70 -3.73 4.06 -6.57
N PRO A 71 -4.42 3.03 -6.08
CA PRO A 71 -5.71 2.63 -6.62
C PRO A 71 -6.74 3.73 -6.41
N ALA A 72 -7.64 3.91 -7.37
CA ALA A 72 -8.68 4.94 -7.34
C ALA A 72 -9.71 4.75 -6.21
N VAL A 73 -9.80 3.54 -5.65
CA VAL A 73 -10.71 3.19 -4.55
C VAL A 73 -9.88 2.51 -3.47
N ASN A 74 -9.89 3.06 -2.27
CA ASN A 74 -9.28 2.45 -1.09
C ASN A 74 -10.39 1.94 -0.13
N LYS A 75 -10.00 1.17 0.90
CA LYS A 75 -10.94 0.59 1.88
C LYS A 75 -11.84 1.63 2.56
N ASN A 76 -11.39 2.89 2.69
CA ASN A 76 -12.15 3.95 3.32
C ASN A 76 -13.27 4.49 2.40
N LEU A 77 -12.95 4.73 1.13
CA LEU A 77 -13.90 5.22 0.11
C LEU A 77 -15.06 4.24 -0.15
N VAL A 78 -14.84 2.93 -0.01
CA VAL A 78 -15.93 1.94 -0.10
C VAL A 78 -16.90 2.06 1.08
N ARG A 79 -16.42 2.48 2.24
CA ARG A 79 -17.19 2.53 3.49
C ARG A 79 -18.06 3.79 3.63
N GLU A 80 -17.76 4.83 2.85
CA GLU A 80 -18.53 6.09 2.81
C GLU A 80 -19.75 6.06 1.86
N GLY A 81 -20.04 4.90 1.26
CA GLY A 81 -21.19 4.69 0.35
C GLY A 81 -22.50 4.25 1.00
N HIS A 82 -22.73 4.52 2.30
CA HIS A 82 -23.98 4.20 3.00
C HIS A 82 -24.61 5.42 3.67
#